data_AF-A0AA36HWD6-F1
#
_entry.id   AF-A0AA36HWD6-F1
#
_cell.length_a   1.000
_cell.length_b   1.000
_cell.length_c   1.000
_cell.angle_alpha   90.00
_cell.angle_beta   90.00
_cell.angle_gamma   90.00
#
_symmetry.space_group_name_H-M   'P 1'
#
loop_
_entity.id
_entity.type
_entity.pdbx_description
1 polymer ?
#
loop_
_entity_poly.entity_id
_entity_poly.type
_entity_poly.pdbx_seq_one_letter_code
_entity_poly.pdbx_strand_id
1 'polypeptide(L)'
;MSEETVFEDLLERWAQKAQQFYDERHGHLLSSMDKLREQVQRLADALPSNEILDMQQQVVRLKSEPDDGPKDASRRKSLQSFANKKKGKTASVFSLAEMESAVLQELVDIHPLSAATRMRTERSEAQSVGSESIVPRPSRTLHTSSARPGSPKSLPDNLPGLVGEDEIEERQNEFAGDSTKLRLMNQRSQTRILDGCADQETTNVDLDIGSKLINALPIFVYVLMGFMSACQISLAVSCGFLDCPIHEDWRLHLAMMPSILTALSAVLCLYFLRRALQSEDLNLAISRLHHFVADFKLQWSEVSGQERCKYVVAWATATATVVVTQCLTVLHVLDGQHGEFKALFYVEAVVSVCSFAISSGIIAAAAHAQSHLLHGLDKTLDCWCRQILTYPDFMVGVESWNAMQALLKCVGRELASSFLALQALGSIGLVLFLANGVVLLFQNEVPDALLLIEVLSSLPLLFLFLLSLRVSAHGAALTEKCRAIPPFVNQIPTSASIDQDRQYLVRFIQDSSAGFFVRDVKLTQEMFMKQVYIFGVLLSASLSILPRFLLRA
;
A
#
# COMPACT_ATOMS: atom_id res chain seq x y z
N MET A 1 -3.38 -25.73 -40.44
CA MET A 1 -3.06 -25.53 -39.01
C MET A 1 -4.38 -25.46 -38.30
N SER A 2 -4.61 -26.32 -37.29
CA SER A 2 -5.78 -26.16 -36.43
C SER A 2 -5.64 -24.85 -35.66
N GLU A 3 -6.75 -24.20 -35.32
CA GLU A 3 -6.75 -22.98 -34.49
C GLU A 3 -6.03 -23.21 -33.15
N GLU A 4 -6.07 -24.46 -32.65
CA GLU A 4 -5.29 -24.99 -31.53
C GLU A 4 -3.76 -24.78 -31.72
N THR A 5 -3.21 -25.13 -32.89
CA THR A 5 -1.79 -24.88 -33.19
C THR A 5 -1.43 -23.41 -33.32
N VAL A 6 -2.38 -22.53 -33.66
CA VAL A 6 -2.14 -21.09 -33.74
C VAL A 6 -2.14 -20.46 -32.35
N PHE A 7 -3.03 -20.90 -31.46
CA PHE A 7 -3.14 -20.38 -30.10
C PHE A 7 -1.99 -20.86 -29.21
N GLU A 8 -1.58 -22.14 -29.30
CA GLU A 8 -0.38 -22.63 -28.61
C GLU A 8 0.88 -21.90 -29.08
N ASP A 9 1.05 -21.69 -30.38
CA ASP A 9 2.16 -20.90 -30.94
C ASP A 9 2.12 -19.43 -30.47
N LEU A 10 0.94 -18.84 -30.31
CA LEU A 10 0.79 -17.48 -29.76
C LEU A 10 1.14 -17.39 -28.27
N LEU A 11 0.68 -18.35 -27.46
CA LEU A 11 1.00 -18.43 -26.03
C LEU A 11 2.49 -18.70 -25.81
N GLU A 12 3.07 -19.60 -26.59
CA GLU A 12 4.50 -19.91 -26.53
C GLU A 12 5.33 -18.69 -26.95
N ARG A 13 4.95 -17.98 -28.02
CA ARG A 13 5.61 -16.72 -28.42
C ARG A 13 5.45 -15.62 -27.38
N TRP A 14 4.32 -15.53 -26.68
CA TRP A 14 4.11 -14.53 -25.64
C TRP A 14 4.94 -14.85 -24.39
N ALA A 15 4.98 -16.11 -23.96
CA ALA A 15 5.83 -16.59 -22.88
C ALA A 15 7.32 -16.41 -23.21
N GLN A 16 7.74 -16.75 -24.43
CA GLN A 16 9.11 -16.52 -24.91
C GLN A 16 9.46 -15.03 -24.96
N LYS A 17 8.54 -14.14 -25.40
CA LYS A 17 8.77 -12.69 -25.38
C LYS A 17 8.83 -12.12 -23.96
N ALA A 18 7.99 -12.62 -23.05
CA ALA A 18 8.01 -12.20 -21.65
C ALA A 18 9.33 -12.64 -20.97
N GLN A 19 9.78 -13.86 -21.24
CA GLN A 19 11.06 -14.39 -20.78
C GLN A 19 12.23 -13.63 -21.40
N GLN A 20 12.20 -13.38 -22.71
CA GLN A 20 13.22 -12.58 -23.40
C GLN A 20 13.28 -11.15 -22.86
N PHE A 21 12.13 -10.50 -22.60
CA PHE A 21 12.10 -9.17 -22.00
C PHE A 21 12.65 -9.17 -20.57
N TYR A 22 12.36 -10.22 -19.80
CA TYR A 22 12.94 -10.42 -18.47
C TYR A 22 14.46 -10.60 -18.54
N ASP A 23 14.95 -11.46 -19.44
CA ASP A 23 16.38 -11.77 -19.62
C ASP A 23 17.15 -10.58 -20.21
N GLU A 24 16.57 -9.82 -21.15
CA GLU A 24 17.14 -8.58 -21.70
C GLU A 24 17.26 -7.51 -20.61
N ARG A 25 16.22 -7.35 -19.79
CA ARG A 25 16.23 -6.37 -18.69
C ARG A 25 17.19 -6.78 -17.59
N HIS A 26 17.26 -8.07 -17.26
CA HIS A 26 18.20 -8.60 -16.28
C HIS A 26 19.65 -8.52 -16.79
N GLY A 27 19.89 -8.84 -18.06
CA GLY A 27 21.18 -8.69 -18.72
C GLY A 27 21.65 -7.24 -18.83
N HIS A 28 20.74 -6.30 -19.12
CA HIS A 28 21.05 -4.86 -19.11
C HIS A 28 21.41 -4.38 -17.69
N LEU A 29 20.74 -4.90 -16.67
CA LEU A 29 21.04 -4.60 -15.27
C LEU A 29 22.44 -5.13 -14.88
N LEU A 30 22.73 -6.40 -15.18
CA LEU A 30 24.03 -7.03 -14.91
C LEU A 30 25.17 -6.32 -15.66
N SER A 31 24.98 -6.00 -16.95
CA SER A 31 25.95 -5.24 -17.73
C SER A 31 26.18 -3.82 -17.17
N SER A 32 25.12 -3.18 -16.66
CA SER A 32 25.25 -1.87 -16.01
C SER A 32 26.04 -1.97 -14.70
N MET A 33 25.82 -3.04 -13.92
CA MET A 33 26.58 -3.31 -12.68
C MET A 33 28.05 -3.63 -12.95
N ASP A 34 28.36 -4.40 -14.01
CA ASP A 34 29.74 -4.71 -14.38
C ASP A 34 30.50 -3.46 -14.85
N LYS A 35 29.86 -2.60 -15.66
CA LYS A 35 30.43 -1.29 -16.05
C LYS A 35 30.65 -0.40 -14.83
N LEU A 36 29.75 -0.44 -13.85
CA LEU A 36 29.87 0.30 -12.60
C LEU A 36 31.09 -0.20 -11.79
N ARG A 37 31.19 -1.52 -11.62
CA ARG A 37 32.31 -2.17 -10.93
C ARG A 37 33.64 -1.86 -11.60
N GLU A 38 33.69 -1.87 -12.92
CA GLU A 38 34.90 -1.52 -13.67
C GLU A 38 35.27 -0.03 -13.51
N GLN A 39 34.29 0.87 -13.47
CA GLN A 39 34.54 2.29 -13.18
C GLN A 39 35.07 2.52 -11.76
N VAL A 40 34.49 1.83 -10.78
CA VAL A 40 34.95 1.87 -9.38
C VAL A 40 36.38 1.32 -9.26
N GLN A 41 36.68 0.21 -9.92
CA GLN A 41 38.03 -0.38 -9.92
C GLN A 41 39.05 0.56 -10.58
N ARG A 42 38.73 1.15 -11.73
CA ARG A 42 39.61 2.13 -12.39
C ARG A 42 39.85 3.38 -11.55
N LEU A 43 38.83 3.82 -10.79
CA LEU A 43 38.97 4.93 -9.85
C LEU A 43 39.86 4.54 -8.65
N ALA A 44 39.72 3.32 -8.13
CA ALA A 44 40.55 2.80 -7.06
C ALA A 44 42.02 2.66 -7.49
N ASP A 45 42.27 2.18 -8.71
CA ASP A 45 43.62 2.00 -9.26
C ASP A 45 44.29 3.34 -9.66
N ALA A 46 43.50 4.35 -10.02
CA ALA A 46 43.99 5.68 -10.38
C ALA A 46 44.33 6.57 -9.18
N LEU A 47 43.87 6.21 -7.97
CA LEU A 47 44.17 6.93 -6.74
C LEU A 47 45.45 6.35 -6.13
N PRO A 48 46.57 7.11 -6.12
CA PRO A 48 47.80 6.62 -5.54
C PRO A 48 47.59 6.43 -4.03
N SER A 49 48.05 5.31 -3.47
CA SER A 49 47.71 4.85 -2.11
C SER A 49 48.07 5.86 -1.01
N ASN A 50 49.01 6.77 -1.30
CA ASN A 50 49.37 7.88 -0.45
C ASN A 50 48.27 8.97 -0.37
N GLU A 51 47.53 9.27 -1.44
CA GLU A 51 46.44 10.25 -1.41
C GLU A 51 45.23 9.74 -0.61
N ILE A 52 44.94 8.44 -0.67
CA ILE A 52 43.86 7.83 0.14
C ILE A 52 44.20 7.94 1.63
N LEU A 53 45.45 7.65 1.99
CA LEU A 53 45.93 7.77 3.36
C LEU A 53 45.92 9.24 3.83
N ASP A 54 46.30 10.19 2.97
CA ASP A 54 46.33 11.62 3.28
C ASP A 54 44.91 12.19 3.46
N MET A 55 43.94 11.73 2.65
CA MET A 55 42.53 12.08 2.84
C MET A 55 41.96 11.49 4.13
N GLN A 56 42.28 10.23 4.46
CA GLN A 56 41.85 9.62 5.72
C GLN A 56 42.47 10.33 6.93
N GLN A 57 43.76 10.71 6.86
CA GLN A 57 44.42 11.48 7.91
C GLN A 57 43.89 12.91 8.02
N GLN A 58 43.51 13.58 6.92
CA GLN A 58 42.85 14.89 6.96
C GLN A 58 41.47 14.83 7.63
N VAL A 59 40.69 13.80 7.35
CA VAL A 59 39.36 13.61 7.98
C VAL A 59 39.49 13.34 9.48
N VAL A 60 40.50 12.57 9.89
CA VAL A 60 40.79 12.32 11.31
C VAL A 60 41.27 13.59 12.01
N ARG A 61 42.16 14.39 11.39
CA ARG A 61 42.62 15.67 11.95
C ARG A 61 41.49 16.69 12.10
N LEU A 62 40.58 16.77 11.13
CA LEU A 62 39.41 17.66 11.19
C LEU A 62 38.39 17.25 12.26
N LYS A 63 38.40 15.99 12.71
CA LYS A 63 37.57 15.51 13.83
C LYS A 63 38.21 15.71 15.20
N SER A 64 39.53 15.92 15.27
CA SER A 64 40.28 15.98 16.53
C SER A 64 40.60 17.39 17.04
N GLU A 65 40.33 18.45 16.26
CA GLU A 65 40.51 19.84 16.74
C GLU A 65 39.32 20.26 17.63
N PRO A 66 39.54 20.61 18.92
CA PRO A 66 38.50 21.14 19.78
C PRO A 66 38.08 22.55 19.32
N ASP A 67 36.78 22.85 19.50
CA ASP A 67 36.13 24.07 19.01
C ASP A 67 36.50 25.31 19.84
N ASP A 68 37.71 25.83 19.64
CA ASP A 68 38.22 27.01 20.34
C ASP A 68 37.84 28.32 19.62
N GLY A 69 36.57 28.72 19.82
CA GLY A 69 36.17 30.13 19.83
C GLY A 69 36.07 30.91 18.49
N PRO A 70 35.54 32.15 18.55
CA PRO A 70 34.95 32.87 17.41
C PRO A 70 35.95 33.48 16.40
N LYS A 71 37.26 33.21 16.51
CA LYS A 71 38.27 33.74 15.58
C LYS A 71 38.51 32.88 14.33
N ASP A 72 37.99 31.66 14.28
CA ASP A 72 38.23 30.71 13.17
C ASP A 72 37.14 30.67 12.07
N ALA A 73 36.13 31.53 12.15
CA ALA A 73 35.05 31.59 11.15
C ALA A 73 35.55 31.92 9.72
N SER A 74 36.61 32.72 9.60
CA SER A 74 37.23 33.05 8.30
C SER A 74 38.03 31.87 7.73
N ARG A 75 38.66 31.08 8.59
CA ARG A 75 39.42 29.88 8.20
C ARG A 75 38.48 28.73 7.79
N ARG A 76 37.34 28.57 8.48
CA ARG A 76 36.25 27.66 8.08
C ARG A 76 35.66 28.02 6.72
N LYS A 77 35.43 29.30 6.42
CA LYS A 77 34.94 29.74 5.09
C LYS A 77 35.94 29.43 3.96
N SER A 78 37.24 29.60 4.21
CA SER A 78 38.30 29.23 3.25
C SER A 78 38.39 27.72 3.04
N LEU A 79 38.26 26.92 4.10
CA LEU A 79 38.28 25.44 4.01
C LEU A 79 37.00 24.91 3.35
N GLN A 80 35.83 25.50 3.62
CA GLN A 80 34.59 25.19 2.91
C GLN A 80 34.64 25.56 1.42
N SER A 81 35.26 26.68 1.04
CA SER A 81 35.40 27.01 -0.38
C SER A 81 36.38 26.05 -1.08
N PHE A 82 37.42 25.58 -0.39
CA PHE A 82 38.36 24.59 -0.91
C PHE A 82 37.69 23.21 -1.05
N ALA A 83 36.91 22.79 -0.05
CA ALA A 83 36.14 21.54 -0.09
C ALA A 83 35.05 21.57 -1.18
N ASN A 84 34.34 22.69 -1.36
CA ASN A 84 33.35 22.87 -2.42
C ASN A 84 33.98 22.86 -3.82
N LYS A 85 35.21 23.34 -3.98
CA LYS A 85 35.95 23.31 -5.26
C LYS A 85 36.43 21.88 -5.62
N LYS A 86 36.69 21.01 -4.64
CA LYS A 86 36.98 19.57 -4.86
C LYS A 86 35.72 18.70 -4.97
N LYS A 87 34.59 19.11 -4.38
CA LYS A 87 33.31 18.38 -4.41
C LYS A 87 32.75 18.12 -5.81
N GLY A 88 33.10 18.94 -6.79
CA GLY A 88 32.69 18.74 -8.20
C GLY A 88 33.25 17.47 -8.84
N LYS A 89 34.33 16.86 -8.29
CA LYS A 89 34.89 15.59 -8.77
C LYS A 89 34.57 14.39 -7.86
N THR A 90 34.20 14.60 -6.60
CA THR A 90 33.89 13.52 -5.63
C THR A 90 32.39 13.29 -5.43
N ALA A 91 31.52 14.23 -5.81
CA ALA A 91 30.06 14.07 -5.74
C ALA A 91 29.54 12.95 -6.66
N SER A 92 30.23 12.64 -7.77
CA SER A 92 29.87 11.53 -8.65
C SER A 92 30.14 10.16 -8.03
N VAL A 93 31.09 10.07 -7.09
CA VAL A 93 31.47 8.81 -6.41
C VAL A 93 30.47 8.48 -5.30
N PHE A 94 30.02 9.49 -4.55
CA PHE A 94 28.97 9.32 -3.53
C PHE A 94 27.60 8.98 -4.15
N SER A 95 27.25 9.60 -5.28
CA SER A 95 26.03 9.27 -6.05
C SER A 95 26.04 7.83 -6.57
N LEU A 96 27.20 7.25 -6.85
CA LEU A 96 27.34 5.88 -7.35
C LEU A 96 27.12 4.83 -6.24
N ALA A 97 27.71 5.07 -5.06
CA ALA A 97 27.55 4.21 -3.89
C ALA A 97 26.13 4.27 -3.31
N GLU A 98 25.47 5.43 -3.38
CA GLU A 98 24.05 5.59 -3.03
C GLU A 98 23.14 4.84 -4.01
N MET A 99 23.48 4.84 -5.30
CA MET A 99 22.76 4.08 -6.33
C MET A 99 22.98 2.57 -6.19
N GLU A 100 24.19 2.13 -5.83
CA GLU A 100 24.51 0.73 -5.50
C GLU A 100 23.71 0.26 -4.27
N SER A 101 23.64 1.07 -3.21
CA SER A 101 22.84 0.76 -2.03
C SER A 101 21.34 0.69 -2.34
N ALA A 102 20.82 1.55 -3.21
CA ALA A 102 19.41 1.55 -3.60
C ALA A 102 19.03 0.33 -4.45
N VAL A 103 19.90 -0.07 -5.38
CA VAL A 103 19.71 -1.24 -6.25
C VAL A 103 19.84 -2.55 -5.46
N LEU A 104 20.80 -2.63 -4.53
CA LEU A 104 20.94 -3.79 -3.63
C LEU A 104 19.74 -3.92 -2.68
N GLN A 105 19.17 -2.81 -2.22
CA GLN A 105 17.96 -2.82 -1.39
C GLN A 105 16.75 -3.37 -2.18
N GLU A 106 16.53 -2.92 -3.43
CA GLU A 106 15.47 -3.46 -4.30
C GLU A 106 15.68 -4.95 -4.62
N LEU A 107 16.92 -5.41 -4.83
CA LEU A 107 17.23 -6.82 -5.09
C LEU A 107 16.98 -7.73 -3.89
N VAL A 108 17.21 -7.24 -2.67
CA VAL A 108 16.93 -7.97 -1.42
C VAL A 108 15.41 -8.12 -1.21
N ASP A 109 14.62 -7.11 -1.59
CA ASP A 109 13.16 -7.13 -1.45
C ASP A 109 12.45 -8.08 -2.45
N ILE A 110 13.10 -8.42 -3.57
CA ILE A 110 12.54 -9.33 -4.60
C ILE A 110 12.81 -10.81 -4.28
N HIS A 111 13.75 -11.13 -3.39
CA HIS A 111 14.25 -12.49 -3.18
C HIS A 111 13.72 -13.33 -1.98
N PRO A 112 12.60 -13.03 -1.28
CA PRO A 112 12.25 -13.77 -0.05
C PRO A 112 11.71 -15.20 -0.30
N LEU A 113 11.35 -15.59 -1.52
CA LEU A 113 10.77 -16.91 -1.82
C LEU A 113 11.80 -18.03 -2.01
N SER A 114 13.05 -17.71 -2.38
CA SER A 114 14.10 -18.72 -2.63
C SER A 114 14.83 -19.13 -1.34
N ALA A 115 15.06 -18.20 -0.40
CA ALA A 115 15.77 -18.48 0.85
C ALA A 115 14.92 -19.30 1.85
N ALA A 116 13.60 -19.07 1.89
CA ALA A 116 12.67 -19.81 2.75
C ALA A 116 12.53 -21.29 2.32
N THR A 117 12.65 -21.58 1.03
CA THR A 117 12.60 -22.94 0.50
C THR A 117 13.90 -23.70 0.76
N ARG A 118 15.06 -23.02 0.69
CA ARG A 118 16.38 -23.62 0.94
C ARG A 118 16.62 -23.94 2.43
N MET A 119 16.20 -23.06 3.34
CA MET A 119 16.30 -23.33 4.79
C MET A 119 15.38 -24.46 5.26
N ARG A 120 14.28 -24.74 4.55
CA ARG A 120 13.35 -25.82 4.93
C ARG A 120 13.88 -27.20 4.53
N THR A 121 14.64 -27.28 3.43
CA THR A 121 15.29 -28.51 2.98
C THR A 121 16.51 -28.85 3.83
N GLU A 122 17.33 -27.85 4.19
CA GLU A 122 18.53 -28.07 5.03
C GLU A 122 18.18 -28.42 6.49
N ARG A 123 17.04 -27.93 7.01
CA ARG A 123 16.57 -28.28 8.36
C ARG A 123 15.97 -29.69 8.45
N SER A 124 15.55 -30.27 7.32
CA SER A 124 15.03 -31.65 7.28
C SER A 124 16.15 -32.69 7.16
N GLU A 125 17.34 -32.32 6.68
CA GLU A 125 18.51 -33.20 6.63
C GLU A 125 19.37 -33.14 7.90
N ALA A 126 19.34 -32.02 8.65
CA ALA A 126 20.11 -31.87 9.89
C ALA A 126 19.49 -32.56 11.13
N GLN A 127 18.30 -33.16 11.03
CA GLN A 127 17.58 -33.75 12.18
C GLN A 127 17.67 -35.29 12.28
N SER A 128 18.49 -35.97 11.45
CA SER A 128 18.59 -37.44 11.46
C SER A 128 19.90 -38.03 12.00
N VAL A 129 20.80 -37.28 12.65
CA VAL A 129 22.07 -37.85 13.15
C VAL A 129 22.43 -37.34 14.56
N GLY A 130 22.33 -38.25 15.54
CA GLY A 130 23.04 -38.25 16.83
C GLY A 130 22.53 -37.29 17.91
N SER A 131 22.66 -37.52 19.21
CA SER A 131 23.06 -38.66 20.04
C SER A 131 22.86 -38.18 21.50
N GLU A 132 22.64 -39.13 22.39
CA GLU A 132 22.42 -38.94 23.83
C GLU A 132 23.52 -38.10 24.52
N SER A 133 23.12 -37.21 25.42
CA SER A 133 23.97 -36.79 26.54
C SER A 133 23.12 -36.29 27.71
N ILE A 134 23.24 -37.02 28.82
CA ILE A 134 22.61 -36.79 30.11
C ILE A 134 23.48 -35.83 30.92
N VAL A 135 22.94 -34.69 31.36
CA VAL A 135 23.52 -33.83 32.42
C VAL A 135 22.40 -33.19 33.26
N PRO A 136 22.55 -33.05 34.59
CA PRO A 136 21.44 -33.04 35.54
C PRO A 136 20.88 -31.65 35.86
N ARG A 137 19.62 -31.67 36.32
CA ARG A 137 18.78 -30.53 36.70
C ARG A 137 19.13 -30.05 38.12
N PRO A 138 19.29 -28.73 38.38
CA PRO A 138 19.48 -28.24 39.74
C PRO A 138 18.13 -28.09 40.46
N SER A 139 18.12 -28.55 41.70
CA SER A 139 17.00 -28.49 42.65
C SER A 139 16.63 -27.05 43.00
N ARG A 140 15.36 -26.69 42.80
CA ARG A 140 14.80 -25.41 43.25
C ARG A 140 13.96 -25.68 44.51
N THR A 141 14.52 -25.28 45.66
CA THR A 141 13.86 -25.22 46.95
C THR A 141 12.77 -24.13 46.92
N LEU A 142 11.51 -24.54 47.12
CA LEU A 142 10.37 -23.66 47.33
C LEU A 142 9.97 -23.74 48.81
N HIS A 143 10.13 -22.63 49.52
CA HIS A 143 9.56 -22.44 50.85
C HIS A 143 8.03 -22.38 50.74
N THR A 144 7.36 -23.38 51.28
CA THR A 144 5.91 -23.40 51.51
C THR A 144 5.62 -22.71 52.85
N SER A 145 4.98 -21.54 52.79
CA SER A 145 4.30 -20.94 53.94
C SER A 145 2.88 -21.49 53.99
N SER A 146 2.59 -22.18 55.10
CA SER A 146 1.34 -22.85 55.41
C SER A 146 0.31 -21.84 55.91
N ALA A 147 -0.77 -21.63 55.15
CA ALA A 147 -2.00 -21.03 55.64
C ALA A 147 -3.18 -21.94 55.28
N ARG A 148 -3.84 -22.41 56.35
CA ARG A 148 -5.00 -23.31 56.41
C ARG A 148 -6.19 -22.79 55.58
N PRO A 149 -6.87 -23.63 54.76
CA PRO A 149 -8.22 -23.32 54.29
C PRO A 149 -9.26 -23.84 55.29
N GLY A 150 -10.16 -22.95 55.69
CA GLY A 150 -11.37 -23.28 56.45
C GLY A 150 -12.40 -24.02 55.58
N SER A 151 -13.21 -24.81 56.27
CA SER A 151 -14.30 -25.67 55.78
C SER A 151 -15.30 -25.00 54.83
N PRO A 152 -15.90 -25.75 53.89
CA PRO A 152 -16.94 -25.24 53.01
C PRO A 152 -18.26 -25.05 53.78
N LYS A 153 -18.74 -23.80 53.83
CA LYS A 153 -20.13 -23.51 54.21
C LYS A 153 -21.04 -23.77 53.02
N SER A 154 -22.09 -24.52 53.31
CA SER A 154 -23.25 -24.84 52.48
C SER A 154 -23.72 -23.69 51.59
N LEU A 155 -23.89 -24.01 50.30
CA LEU A 155 -24.66 -23.25 49.31
C LEU A 155 -26.08 -22.97 49.83
N PRO A 156 -26.59 -21.73 49.73
CA PRO A 156 -28.02 -21.48 49.75
C PRO A 156 -28.62 -21.66 48.34
N ASP A 157 -29.53 -22.62 48.21
CA ASP A 157 -30.44 -22.82 47.08
C ASP A 157 -31.46 -21.66 47.03
N ASN A 158 -31.07 -20.53 46.46
CA ASN A 158 -32.00 -19.47 46.06
C ASN A 158 -31.50 -18.88 44.75
N LEU A 159 -31.98 -19.43 43.63
CA LEU A 159 -31.87 -18.81 42.30
C LEU A 159 -32.69 -17.50 42.32
N PRO A 160 -32.08 -16.32 42.13
CA PRO A 160 -32.83 -15.13 41.77
C PRO A 160 -33.31 -15.30 40.32
N GLY A 161 -34.55 -14.87 40.09
CA GLY A 161 -35.24 -15.01 38.81
C GLY A 161 -34.48 -14.42 37.64
N LEU A 162 -34.85 -14.94 36.46
CA LEU A 162 -34.55 -14.41 35.13
C LEU A 162 -34.35 -12.89 35.18
N VAL A 163 -33.09 -12.48 35.10
CA VAL A 163 -32.71 -11.12 34.72
C VAL A 163 -33.36 -10.89 33.37
N GLY A 164 -34.35 -10.00 33.33
CA GLY A 164 -35.09 -9.68 32.11
C GLY A 164 -34.12 -9.23 31.03
N GLU A 165 -34.34 -9.65 29.78
CA GLU A 165 -33.51 -9.29 28.63
C GLU A 165 -33.32 -7.76 28.51
N ASP A 166 -34.28 -6.97 28.99
CA ASP A 166 -34.24 -5.51 29.05
C ASP A 166 -33.09 -4.94 29.92
N GLU A 167 -32.71 -5.61 31.01
CA GLU A 167 -31.64 -5.14 31.92
C GLU A 167 -30.22 -5.44 31.35
N ILE A 168 -30.14 -6.42 30.43
CA ILE A 168 -28.91 -6.74 29.68
C ILE A 168 -28.71 -5.72 28.54
N GLU A 169 -29.78 -5.30 27.87
CA GLU A 169 -29.71 -4.31 26.79
C GLU A 169 -29.35 -2.91 27.32
N GLU A 170 -29.86 -2.51 28.48
CA GLU A 170 -29.51 -1.22 29.11
C GLU A 170 -28.02 -1.17 29.51
N ARG A 171 -27.47 -2.25 30.07
CA ARG A 171 -26.03 -2.34 30.37
C ARG A 171 -25.17 -2.38 29.12
N GLN A 172 -25.60 -3.03 28.04
CA GLN A 172 -24.86 -3.01 26.78
C GLN A 172 -24.81 -1.60 26.17
N ASN A 173 -25.89 -0.82 26.29
CA ASN A 173 -25.93 0.57 25.82
C ASN A 173 -25.03 1.50 26.66
N GLU A 174 -24.91 1.26 27.97
CA GLU A 174 -23.99 2.02 28.83
C GLU A 174 -22.52 1.72 28.50
N PHE A 175 -22.17 0.44 28.31
CA PHE A 175 -20.81 0.04 27.89
C PHE A 175 -20.43 0.52 26.48
N ALA A 176 -21.39 0.61 25.55
CA ALA A 176 -21.16 1.18 24.22
C ALA A 176 -20.80 2.68 24.30
N GLY A 177 -21.40 3.42 25.24
CA GLY A 177 -21.07 4.82 25.53
C GLY A 177 -19.62 5.00 25.97
N ASP A 178 -19.11 4.12 26.83
CA ASP A 178 -17.74 4.21 27.37
C ASP A 178 -16.65 3.97 26.31
N SER A 179 -16.88 3.04 25.37
CA SER A 179 -15.93 2.80 24.27
C SER A 179 -15.75 4.03 23.37
N THR A 180 -16.85 4.76 23.13
CA THR A 180 -16.87 5.99 22.33
C THR A 180 -16.12 7.12 23.04
N LYS A 181 -16.27 7.21 24.36
CA LYS A 181 -15.57 8.20 25.19
C LYS A 181 -14.05 7.97 25.19
N LEU A 182 -13.60 6.72 25.33
CA LEU A 182 -12.17 6.39 25.29
C LEU A 182 -11.57 6.72 23.91
N ARG A 183 -12.28 6.39 22.83
CA ARG A 183 -11.86 6.71 21.46
C ARG A 183 -11.73 8.22 21.23
N LEU A 184 -12.69 9.00 21.72
CA LEU A 184 -12.65 10.46 21.64
C LEU A 184 -11.50 11.06 22.48
N MET A 185 -11.23 10.50 23.65
CA MET A 185 -10.08 10.91 24.48
C MET A 185 -8.74 10.63 23.76
N ASN A 186 -8.60 9.46 23.15
CA ASN A 186 -7.40 9.12 22.37
C ASN A 186 -7.25 10.05 21.16
N GLN A 187 -8.34 10.37 20.46
CA GLN A 187 -8.35 11.34 19.37
C GLN A 187 -7.88 12.72 19.83
N ARG A 188 -8.47 13.27 20.89
CA ARG A 188 -8.07 14.58 21.45
C ARG A 188 -6.62 14.59 21.92
N SER A 189 -6.14 13.49 22.50
CA SER A 189 -4.75 13.35 22.91
C SER A 189 -3.80 13.46 21.71
N GLN A 190 -4.08 12.75 20.62
CA GLN A 190 -3.29 12.81 19.39
C GLN A 190 -3.30 14.20 18.77
N THR A 191 -4.47 14.85 18.68
CA THR A 191 -4.57 16.22 18.17
C THR A 191 -3.77 17.19 19.04
N ARG A 192 -3.80 17.07 20.37
CA ARG A 192 -3.00 17.91 21.27
C ARG A 192 -1.49 17.68 21.14
N ILE A 193 -1.06 16.43 20.97
CA ILE A 193 0.36 16.11 20.70
C ILE A 193 0.78 16.77 19.38
N LEU A 194 -0.05 16.66 18.35
CA LEU A 194 0.19 17.28 17.04
C LEU A 194 0.04 18.79 17.07
N ASP A 195 -0.64 19.40 18.03
CA ASP A 195 -0.78 20.85 18.15
C ASP A 195 0.38 21.44 18.96
N GLY A 196 0.79 20.78 20.04
CA GLY A 196 1.87 21.23 20.94
C GLY A 196 3.24 21.37 20.29
N CYS A 197 3.45 20.84 19.08
CA CYS A 197 4.68 21.06 18.32
C CYS A 197 4.63 22.33 17.42
N ALA A 198 3.59 23.19 17.48
CA ALA A 198 3.29 24.23 16.47
C ALA A 198 3.73 25.59 16.97
N ASP A 199 5.03 25.74 17.21
CA ASP A 199 5.57 27.04 17.58
C ASP A 199 5.81 27.96 16.35
N GLN A 200 5.48 27.50 15.14
CA GLN A 200 5.63 28.27 13.90
C GLN A 200 4.28 28.58 13.24
N GLU A 201 4.15 29.85 12.82
CA GLU A 201 3.03 30.39 12.03
C GLU A 201 2.63 29.39 10.94
N THR A 202 1.35 29.02 10.94
CA THR A 202 0.73 28.14 9.97
C THR A 202 0.75 28.80 8.59
N THR A 203 1.86 28.66 7.87
CA THR A 203 1.91 28.97 6.45
C THR A 203 0.86 28.10 5.74
N ASN A 204 0.03 28.71 4.88
CA ASN A 204 -0.95 28.01 4.06
C ASN A 204 -0.30 26.78 3.41
N VAL A 205 -0.63 25.59 3.91
CA VAL A 205 -0.04 24.34 3.46
C VAL A 205 -0.59 24.06 2.08
N ASP A 206 0.28 24.05 1.08
CA ASP A 206 -0.08 23.72 -0.28
C ASP A 206 -0.49 22.25 -0.36
N LEU A 207 -1.80 22.00 -0.33
CA LEU A 207 -2.36 20.66 -0.56
C LEU A 207 -1.80 20.08 -1.87
N ASP A 208 -1.62 18.76 -1.89
CA ASP A 208 -1.19 18.05 -3.09
C ASP A 208 -2.22 18.19 -4.22
N ILE A 209 -1.77 18.00 -5.46
CA ILE A 209 -2.61 18.14 -6.65
C ILE A 209 -3.81 17.18 -6.60
N GLY A 210 -3.64 15.97 -6.04
CA GLY A 210 -4.72 15.00 -5.89
C GLY A 210 -5.80 15.48 -4.92
N SER A 211 -5.41 15.92 -3.72
CA SER A 211 -6.36 16.48 -2.74
C SER A 211 -7.01 17.78 -3.23
N LYS A 212 -6.24 18.66 -3.90
CA LYS A 212 -6.78 19.86 -4.55
C LYS A 212 -7.82 19.49 -5.61
N LEU A 213 -7.53 18.50 -6.46
CA LEU A 213 -8.45 18.01 -7.48
C LEU A 213 -9.74 17.47 -6.84
N ILE A 214 -9.63 16.62 -5.81
CA ILE A 214 -10.77 16.03 -5.11
C ILE A 214 -11.64 17.10 -4.43
N ASN A 215 -11.04 18.09 -3.79
CA ASN A 215 -11.77 19.18 -3.15
C ASN A 215 -12.38 20.16 -4.17
N ALA A 216 -11.71 20.35 -5.31
CA ALA A 216 -12.21 21.17 -6.41
C ALA A 216 -13.33 20.49 -7.21
N LEU A 217 -13.55 19.17 -7.03
CA LEU A 217 -14.63 18.48 -7.72
C LEU A 217 -15.98 19.09 -7.33
N PRO A 218 -16.70 19.68 -8.31
CA PRO A 218 -17.96 20.35 -8.07
C PRO A 218 -19.07 19.33 -7.83
N ILE A 219 -20.11 19.77 -7.10
CA ILE A 219 -21.28 18.93 -6.75
C ILE A 219 -21.94 18.34 -8.01
N PHE A 220 -21.89 19.04 -9.15
CA PHE A 220 -22.47 18.56 -10.40
C PHE A 220 -21.88 17.22 -10.87
N VAL A 221 -20.64 16.88 -10.51
CA VAL A 221 -20.02 15.59 -10.90
C VAL A 221 -20.77 14.41 -10.25
N TYR A 222 -21.18 14.55 -8.99
CA TYR A 222 -22.01 13.54 -8.32
C TYR A 222 -23.38 13.41 -8.97
N VAL A 223 -24.00 14.54 -9.30
CA VAL A 223 -25.29 14.57 -9.97
C VAL A 223 -25.18 13.91 -11.35
N LEU A 224 -24.12 14.21 -12.10
CA LEU A 224 -23.85 13.61 -13.40
C LEU A 224 -23.66 12.10 -13.29
N MET A 225 -22.86 11.61 -12.34
CA MET A 225 -22.68 10.17 -12.15
C MET A 225 -23.98 9.47 -11.76
N GLY A 226 -24.73 10.04 -10.81
CA GLY A 226 -26.04 9.51 -10.41
C GLY A 226 -27.03 9.49 -11.56
N PHE A 227 -27.04 10.54 -12.39
CA PHE A 227 -27.84 10.61 -13.61
C PHE A 227 -27.43 9.53 -14.62
N MET A 228 -26.13 9.36 -14.88
CA MET A 228 -25.64 8.33 -15.82
C MET A 228 -25.98 6.92 -15.34
N SER A 229 -25.85 6.63 -14.04
CA SER A 229 -26.28 5.35 -13.46
C SER A 229 -27.79 5.16 -13.54
N ALA A 230 -28.58 6.21 -13.28
CA ALA A 230 -30.03 6.15 -13.44
C ALA A 230 -30.42 5.89 -14.89
N CYS A 231 -29.78 6.56 -15.86
CA CYS A 231 -29.97 6.30 -17.29
C CYS A 231 -29.65 4.85 -17.65
N GLN A 232 -28.54 4.30 -17.15
CA GLN A 232 -28.20 2.89 -17.36
C GLN A 232 -29.28 1.96 -16.81
N ILE A 233 -29.73 2.17 -15.56
CA ILE A 233 -30.79 1.36 -14.96
C ILE A 233 -32.09 1.50 -15.76
N SER A 234 -32.46 2.71 -16.17
CA SER A 234 -33.65 2.95 -16.98
C SER A 234 -33.57 2.29 -18.34
N LEU A 235 -32.41 2.31 -19.00
CA LEU A 235 -32.18 1.59 -20.26
C LEU A 235 -32.30 0.08 -20.05
N ALA A 236 -31.69 -0.46 -19.00
CA ALA A 236 -31.77 -1.88 -18.65
C ALA A 236 -33.22 -2.34 -18.46
N VAL A 237 -34.00 -1.56 -17.71
CA VAL A 237 -35.41 -1.83 -17.41
C VAL A 237 -36.26 -1.67 -18.66
N SER A 238 -36.01 -0.64 -19.48
CA SER A 238 -36.76 -0.41 -20.72
C SER A 238 -36.53 -1.52 -21.74
N CYS A 239 -35.31 -2.02 -21.87
CA CYS A 239 -35.00 -3.20 -22.69
C CYS A 239 -35.78 -4.43 -22.21
N GLY A 240 -35.99 -4.57 -20.89
CA GLY A 240 -36.83 -5.62 -20.33
C GLY A 240 -38.33 -5.46 -20.64
N PHE A 241 -38.86 -4.23 -20.71
CA PHE A 241 -40.29 -4.03 -20.98
C PHE A 241 -40.68 -4.12 -22.46
N LEU A 242 -39.74 -3.89 -23.37
CA LEU A 242 -40.04 -3.82 -24.81
C LEU A 242 -40.11 -5.19 -25.50
N ASP A 243 -40.12 -6.30 -24.73
CA ASP A 243 -39.99 -7.67 -25.24
C ASP A 243 -38.88 -7.76 -26.30
N CYS A 244 -37.81 -6.98 -26.11
CA CYS A 244 -36.66 -7.06 -26.99
C CYS A 244 -36.20 -8.52 -26.95
N PRO A 245 -35.95 -9.18 -28.09
CA PRO A 245 -35.47 -10.57 -28.10
C PRO A 245 -34.14 -10.75 -27.33
N ILE A 246 -33.49 -9.63 -26.98
CA ILE A 246 -32.33 -9.51 -26.09
C ILE A 246 -32.67 -9.74 -24.61
N HIS A 247 -33.95 -9.77 -24.18
CA HIS A 247 -34.32 -10.00 -22.78
C HIS A 247 -33.85 -11.37 -22.28
N GLU A 248 -33.76 -12.38 -23.16
CA GLU A 248 -33.20 -13.68 -22.76
C GLU A 248 -31.66 -13.63 -22.59
N ASP A 249 -31.00 -12.60 -23.12
CA ASP A 249 -29.57 -12.39 -22.98
C ASP A 249 -29.25 -11.65 -21.66
N TRP A 250 -29.22 -12.42 -20.57
CA TRP A 250 -28.59 -12.08 -19.28
C TRP A 250 -27.24 -11.34 -19.41
N ARG A 251 -26.55 -11.50 -20.54
CA ARG A 251 -25.32 -10.83 -20.97
C ARG A 251 -25.40 -9.30 -20.93
N LEU A 252 -26.54 -8.70 -21.32
CA LEU A 252 -26.69 -7.24 -21.28
C LEU A 252 -26.65 -6.75 -19.83
N HIS A 253 -27.34 -7.45 -18.92
CA HIS A 253 -27.30 -7.12 -17.50
C HIS A 253 -25.88 -7.23 -16.93
N LEU A 254 -25.10 -8.24 -17.33
CA LEU A 254 -23.71 -8.36 -16.89
C LEU A 254 -22.82 -7.22 -17.39
N ALA A 255 -23.02 -6.73 -18.61
CA ALA A 255 -22.26 -5.60 -19.14
C ALA A 255 -22.55 -4.29 -18.38
N MET A 256 -23.75 -4.16 -17.78
CA MET A 256 -24.18 -2.96 -17.06
C MET A 256 -23.74 -2.93 -15.59
N MET A 257 -23.64 -4.09 -14.95
CA MET A 257 -23.27 -4.19 -13.52
C MET A 257 -21.91 -3.54 -13.19
N PRO A 258 -20.84 -3.69 -13.99
CA PRO A 258 -19.58 -3.00 -13.76
C PRO A 258 -19.74 -1.48 -13.73
N SER A 259 -20.49 -0.89 -14.67
CA SER A 259 -20.69 0.56 -14.73
C SER A 259 -21.46 1.08 -13.51
N ILE A 260 -22.48 0.36 -13.06
CA ILE A 260 -23.24 0.73 -11.84
C ILE A 260 -22.36 0.59 -10.60
N LEU A 261 -21.64 -0.53 -10.46
CA LEU A 261 -20.76 -0.77 -9.33
C LEU A 261 -19.64 0.27 -9.26
N THR A 262 -19.00 0.58 -10.39
CA THR A 262 -17.94 1.58 -10.45
C THR A 262 -18.46 2.97 -10.10
N ALA A 263 -19.65 3.36 -10.56
CA ALA A 263 -20.26 4.63 -10.21
C ALA A 263 -20.58 4.73 -8.71
N LEU A 264 -21.20 3.70 -8.13
CA LEU A 264 -21.43 3.61 -6.68
C LEU A 264 -20.11 3.69 -5.91
N SER A 265 -19.10 2.97 -6.41
CA SER A 265 -17.78 2.94 -5.80
C SER A 265 -17.12 4.30 -5.77
N ALA A 266 -17.18 5.00 -6.89
CA ALA A 266 -16.64 6.33 -7.04
C ALA A 266 -17.36 7.35 -6.15
N VAL A 267 -18.70 7.31 -6.05
CA VAL A 267 -19.45 8.18 -5.12
C VAL A 267 -19.04 7.94 -3.68
N LEU A 268 -18.98 6.68 -3.23
CA LEU A 268 -18.61 6.34 -1.85
C LEU A 268 -17.15 6.71 -1.53
N CYS A 269 -16.21 6.36 -2.42
CA CYS A 269 -14.80 6.71 -2.24
C CYS A 269 -14.63 8.23 -2.18
N LEU A 270 -15.25 8.96 -3.10
CA LEU A 270 -15.16 10.42 -3.15
C LEU A 270 -15.81 11.07 -1.93
N TYR A 271 -16.98 10.60 -1.49
CA TYR A 271 -17.66 11.08 -0.29
C TYR A 271 -16.78 10.90 0.96
N PHE A 272 -16.29 9.68 1.21
CA PHE A 272 -15.48 9.41 2.39
C PHE A 272 -14.13 10.12 2.36
N LEU A 273 -13.48 10.19 1.19
CA LEU A 273 -12.19 10.85 1.06
C LEU A 273 -12.33 12.37 1.19
N ARG A 274 -13.35 12.98 0.57
CA ARG A 274 -13.64 14.41 0.74
C ARG A 274 -13.93 14.74 2.20
N ARG A 275 -14.73 13.93 2.88
CA ARG A 275 -14.98 14.07 4.32
C ARG A 275 -13.69 14.01 5.14
N ALA A 276 -12.78 13.09 4.80
CA ALA A 276 -11.48 12.98 5.46
C ALA A 276 -10.61 14.23 5.19
N LEU A 277 -10.52 14.69 3.94
CA LEU A 277 -9.74 15.88 3.54
C LEU A 277 -10.28 17.18 4.14
N GLN A 278 -11.58 17.24 4.44
CA GLN A 278 -12.19 18.38 5.12
C GLN A 278 -12.05 18.31 6.66
N SER A 279 -11.55 17.20 7.20
CA SER A 279 -11.35 17.03 8.64
C SER A 279 -10.23 17.95 9.14
N GLU A 280 -10.49 18.71 10.21
CA GLU A 280 -9.48 19.57 10.85
C GLU A 280 -8.27 18.75 11.33
N ASP A 281 -8.53 17.55 11.87
CA ASP A 281 -7.51 16.62 12.33
C ASP A 281 -6.58 16.18 11.18
N LEU A 282 -7.14 15.86 10.00
CA LEU A 282 -6.32 15.47 8.85
C LEU A 282 -5.52 16.65 8.31
N ASN A 283 -6.11 17.85 8.26
CA ASN A 283 -5.40 19.05 7.83
C ASN A 283 -4.24 19.40 8.77
N LEU A 284 -4.43 19.28 10.09
CA LEU A 284 -3.37 19.40 11.08
C LEU A 284 -2.27 18.34 10.85
N ALA A 285 -2.66 17.08 10.66
CA ALA A 285 -1.73 15.99 10.37
C ALA A 285 -0.93 16.23 9.07
N ILE A 286 -1.58 16.65 7.98
CA ILE A 286 -0.93 16.98 6.71
C ILE A 286 0.03 18.16 6.88
N SER A 287 -0.36 19.20 7.63
CA SER A 287 0.53 20.31 7.94
C SER A 287 1.81 19.84 8.65
N ARG A 288 1.67 18.95 9.63
CA ARG A 288 2.81 18.32 10.30
C ARG A 288 3.66 17.46 9.38
N LEU A 289 3.01 16.69 8.53
CA LEU A 289 3.69 15.89 7.53
C LEU A 289 4.57 16.76 6.64
N HIS A 290 4.05 17.89 6.15
CA HIS A 290 4.84 18.83 5.35
C HIS A 290 6.00 19.42 6.11
N HIS A 291 5.84 19.76 7.39
CA HIS A 291 6.94 20.28 8.21
C HIS A 291 8.07 19.26 8.35
N PHE A 292 7.75 18.01 8.69
CA PHE A 292 8.72 16.93 8.74
C PHE A 292 9.45 16.69 7.42
N VAL A 293 8.76 16.81 6.28
CA VAL A 293 9.39 16.60 4.97
C VAL A 293 10.22 17.80 4.52
N ALA A 294 9.79 19.02 4.85
CA ALA A 294 10.46 20.26 4.45
C ALA A 294 11.90 20.34 4.99
N ASP A 295 12.11 19.87 6.22
CA ASP A 295 13.43 19.88 6.88
C ASP A 295 14.49 19.09 6.11
N PHE A 296 14.07 18.10 5.31
CA PHE A 296 14.99 17.19 4.62
C PHE A 296 15.17 17.50 3.13
N LYS A 297 14.55 18.59 2.63
CA LYS A 297 14.62 19.02 1.22
C LYS A 297 14.34 17.89 0.22
N LEU A 298 13.51 16.91 0.59
CA LEU A 298 13.18 15.81 -0.32
C LEU A 298 12.32 16.34 -1.48
N GLN A 299 12.66 15.92 -2.69
CA GLN A 299 11.85 16.15 -3.89
C GLN A 299 10.61 15.24 -3.91
N TRP A 300 9.74 15.38 -2.90
CA TRP A 300 8.51 14.61 -2.76
C TRP A 300 7.60 14.76 -4.00
N SER A 301 7.60 15.94 -4.60
CA SER A 301 6.86 16.21 -5.85
C SER A 301 7.29 15.32 -7.01
N GLU A 302 8.57 14.97 -7.11
CA GLU A 302 9.07 14.14 -8.22
C GLU A 302 8.65 12.68 -8.06
N VAL A 303 8.83 12.13 -6.86
CA VAL A 303 8.40 10.75 -6.56
C VAL A 303 6.88 10.62 -6.71
N SER A 304 6.13 11.64 -6.25
CA SER A 304 4.69 11.70 -6.46
C SER A 304 4.29 11.78 -7.93
N GLY A 305 5.09 12.46 -8.77
CA GLY A 305 4.84 12.58 -10.20
C GLY A 305 4.91 11.23 -10.91
N GLN A 306 5.90 10.40 -10.55
CA GLN A 306 6.03 9.05 -11.09
C GLN A 306 4.86 8.16 -10.68
N GLU A 307 4.44 8.21 -9.41
CA GLU A 307 3.27 7.48 -8.94
C GLU A 307 2.00 7.94 -9.67
N ARG A 308 1.79 9.25 -9.82
CA ARG A 308 0.66 9.80 -10.59
C ARG A 308 0.60 9.23 -12.00
N CYS A 309 1.74 9.17 -12.69
CA CYS A 309 1.82 8.60 -14.03
C CYS A 309 1.31 7.15 -14.07
N LYS A 310 1.69 6.33 -13.08
CA LYS A 310 1.21 4.94 -12.96
C LYS A 310 -0.31 4.89 -12.86
N TYR A 311 -0.94 5.69 -11.99
CA TYR A 311 -2.41 5.71 -11.86
C TYR A 311 -3.12 6.22 -13.13
N VAL A 312 -2.55 7.20 -13.83
CA VAL A 312 -3.11 7.73 -15.08
C VAL A 312 -3.03 6.69 -16.21
N VAL A 313 -1.87 6.06 -16.40
CA VAL A 313 -1.69 5.00 -17.41
C VAL A 313 -2.63 3.83 -17.11
N ALA A 314 -2.69 3.43 -15.85
CA ALA A 314 -3.56 2.39 -15.34
C ALA A 314 -5.05 2.70 -15.68
N TRP A 315 -5.53 3.89 -15.37
CA TRP A 315 -6.90 4.36 -15.71
C TRP A 315 -7.15 4.42 -17.22
N ALA A 316 -6.20 4.97 -17.99
CA ALA A 316 -6.32 5.08 -19.44
C ALA A 316 -6.44 3.70 -20.10
N THR A 317 -5.62 2.74 -19.65
CA THR A 317 -5.69 1.35 -20.12
C THR A 317 -7.05 0.72 -19.80
N ALA A 318 -7.54 0.85 -18.56
CA ALA A 318 -8.84 0.29 -18.17
C ALA A 318 -9.99 0.90 -19.00
N THR A 319 -9.93 2.22 -19.25
CA THR A 319 -10.93 2.93 -20.07
C THR A 319 -10.85 2.47 -21.53
N ALA A 320 -9.65 2.34 -22.09
CA ALA A 320 -9.46 1.84 -23.44
C ALA A 320 -10.01 0.42 -23.61
N THR A 321 -9.81 -0.46 -22.62
CA THR A 321 -10.41 -1.81 -22.62
C THR A 321 -11.94 -1.73 -22.68
N VAL A 322 -12.58 -0.89 -21.86
CA VAL A 322 -14.05 -0.71 -21.91
C VAL A 322 -14.51 -0.18 -23.25
N VAL A 323 -13.81 0.80 -23.84
CA VAL A 323 -14.14 1.33 -25.18
C VAL A 323 -14.08 0.22 -26.22
N VAL A 324 -12.99 -0.55 -26.25
CA VAL A 324 -12.81 -1.65 -27.21
C VAL A 324 -13.90 -2.70 -27.04
N THR A 325 -14.17 -3.14 -25.81
CA THR A 325 -15.24 -4.10 -25.52
C THR A 325 -16.59 -3.58 -26.01
N GLN A 326 -16.97 -2.34 -25.67
CA GLN A 326 -18.25 -1.76 -26.06
C GLN A 326 -18.37 -1.62 -27.58
N CYS A 327 -17.29 -1.24 -28.28
CA CYS A 327 -17.26 -1.22 -29.73
C CYS A 327 -17.46 -2.62 -30.34
N LEU A 328 -16.79 -3.65 -29.80
CA LEU A 328 -16.94 -5.03 -30.26
C LEU A 328 -18.36 -5.55 -30.01
N THR A 329 -18.94 -5.28 -28.85
CA THR A 329 -20.33 -5.62 -28.52
C THR A 329 -21.29 -5.00 -29.52
N VAL A 330 -21.17 -3.71 -29.79
CA VAL A 330 -22.01 -3.00 -30.77
C VAL A 330 -21.84 -3.59 -32.17
N LEU A 331 -20.61 -3.81 -32.62
CA LEU A 331 -20.36 -4.41 -33.95
C LEU A 331 -20.99 -5.78 -34.10
N HIS A 332 -20.92 -6.63 -33.07
CA HIS A 332 -21.50 -7.96 -33.10
C HIS A 332 -23.03 -7.94 -33.11
N VAL A 333 -23.66 -7.08 -32.29
CA VAL A 333 -25.12 -6.92 -32.25
C VAL A 333 -25.67 -6.39 -33.57
N LEU A 334 -24.93 -5.50 -34.24
CA LEU A 334 -25.34 -4.91 -35.52
C LEU A 334 -25.36 -5.90 -36.69
N ASP A 335 -24.61 -6.99 -36.60
CA ASP A 335 -24.54 -8.02 -37.63
C ASP A 335 -25.79 -8.93 -37.60
N GLY A 336 -26.43 -9.08 -36.43
CA GLY A 336 -27.56 -10.00 -36.21
C GLY A 336 -28.97 -9.39 -36.29
N GLN A 337 -29.16 -8.07 -36.15
CA GLN A 337 -30.49 -7.48 -35.94
C GLN A 337 -30.96 -6.42 -36.96
N HIS A 338 -32.29 -6.36 -37.14
CA HIS A 338 -33.01 -5.38 -37.96
C HIS A 338 -32.91 -3.98 -37.33
N GLY A 339 -32.79 -2.94 -38.17
CA GLY A 339 -32.21 -1.63 -37.82
C GLY A 339 -32.87 -0.77 -36.73
N GLU A 340 -33.97 -1.19 -36.12
CA GLU A 340 -34.80 -0.36 -35.23
C GLU A 340 -34.13 -0.08 -33.87
N PHE A 341 -33.29 -1.00 -33.35
CA PHE A 341 -32.65 -0.85 -32.04
C PHE A 341 -31.21 -0.33 -32.08
N LYS A 342 -30.66 -0.05 -33.27
CA LYS A 342 -29.24 0.34 -33.43
C LYS A 342 -28.89 1.58 -32.61
N ALA A 343 -29.75 2.60 -32.65
CA ALA A 343 -29.53 3.84 -31.93
C ALA A 343 -29.48 3.64 -30.40
N LEU A 344 -30.31 2.73 -29.87
CA LEU A 344 -30.37 2.44 -28.44
C LEU A 344 -29.04 1.85 -27.94
N PHE A 345 -28.48 0.87 -28.66
CA PHE A 345 -27.19 0.26 -28.32
C PHE A 345 -26.02 1.24 -28.41
N TYR A 346 -26.01 2.14 -29.40
CA TYR A 346 -24.98 3.18 -29.47
C TYR A 346 -25.06 4.13 -28.28
N VAL A 347 -26.27 4.58 -27.91
CA VAL A 347 -26.47 5.46 -26.75
C VAL A 347 -26.04 4.75 -25.46
N GLU A 348 -26.44 3.49 -25.27
CA GLU A 348 -26.05 2.69 -24.12
C GLU A 348 -24.53 2.53 -24.01
N ALA A 349 -23.86 2.13 -25.10
CA ALA A 349 -22.41 1.97 -25.14
C ALA A 349 -21.68 3.28 -24.78
N VAL A 350 -22.11 4.40 -25.37
CA VAL A 350 -21.53 5.73 -25.08
C VAL A 350 -21.76 6.11 -23.62
N VAL A 351 -22.98 5.94 -23.10
CA VAL A 351 -23.31 6.23 -21.69
C VAL A 351 -22.48 5.33 -20.75
N SER A 352 -22.30 4.05 -21.09
CA SER A 352 -21.48 3.10 -20.34
C SER A 352 -20.02 3.50 -20.30
N VAL A 353 -19.41 3.78 -21.45
CA VAL A 353 -18.03 4.25 -21.57
C VAL A 353 -17.81 5.53 -20.77
N CYS A 354 -18.67 6.54 -20.95
CA CYS A 354 -18.54 7.82 -20.25
C CYS A 354 -18.71 7.66 -18.73
N SER A 355 -19.72 6.90 -18.29
CA SER A 355 -19.96 6.62 -16.87
C SER A 355 -18.77 5.90 -16.24
N PHE A 356 -18.26 4.86 -16.90
CA PHE A 356 -17.09 4.11 -16.44
C PHE A 356 -15.84 5.00 -16.40
N ALA A 357 -15.54 5.75 -17.46
CA ALA A 357 -14.35 6.58 -17.55
C ALA A 357 -14.28 7.64 -16.42
N ILE A 358 -15.41 8.30 -16.15
CA ILE A 358 -15.52 9.30 -15.08
C ILE A 358 -15.38 8.62 -13.71
N SER A 359 -16.13 7.55 -13.48
CA SER A 359 -16.18 6.86 -12.18
C SER A 359 -14.83 6.22 -11.84
N SER A 360 -14.24 5.47 -12.77
CA SER A 360 -12.92 4.87 -12.59
C SER A 360 -11.81 5.91 -12.44
N GLY A 361 -11.92 7.07 -13.11
CA GLY A 361 -11.00 8.19 -12.95
C GLY A 361 -11.02 8.77 -11.54
N ILE A 362 -12.22 8.91 -10.95
CA ILE A 362 -12.39 9.35 -9.55
C ILE A 362 -11.78 8.32 -8.58
N ILE A 363 -12.02 7.03 -8.81
CA ILE A 363 -11.44 5.97 -7.97
C ILE A 363 -9.91 5.98 -8.06
N ALA A 364 -9.35 6.12 -9.27
CA ALA A 364 -7.90 6.21 -9.48
C ALA A 364 -7.31 7.46 -8.81
N ALA A 365 -7.99 8.61 -8.88
CA ALA A 365 -7.58 9.83 -8.18
C ALA A 365 -7.62 9.67 -6.66
N ALA A 366 -8.66 9.02 -6.12
CA ALA A 366 -8.79 8.74 -4.69
C ALA A 366 -7.68 7.77 -4.20
N ALA A 367 -7.42 6.70 -4.95
CA ALA A 367 -6.35 5.75 -4.66
C ALA A 367 -4.96 6.41 -4.74
N HIS A 368 -4.76 7.32 -5.70
CA HIS A 368 -3.55 8.12 -5.83
C HIS A 368 -3.36 9.04 -4.61
N ALA A 369 -4.38 9.79 -4.20
CA ALA A 369 -4.30 10.69 -3.04
C ALA A 369 -3.97 9.92 -1.74
N GLN A 370 -4.63 8.78 -1.51
CA GLN A 370 -4.32 7.92 -0.36
C GLN A 370 -2.86 7.41 -0.42
N SER A 371 -2.41 6.94 -1.58
CA SER A 371 -1.05 6.42 -1.74
C SER A 371 0.01 7.51 -1.61
N HIS A 372 -0.29 8.73 -2.08
CA HIS A 372 0.59 9.89 -1.93
C HIS A 372 0.80 10.24 -0.45
N LEU A 373 -0.27 10.27 0.35
CA LEU A 373 -0.20 10.49 1.79
C LEU A 373 0.60 9.38 2.50
N LEU A 374 0.34 8.12 2.17
CA LEU A 374 1.07 6.98 2.72
C LEU A 374 2.57 7.03 2.38
N HIS A 375 2.90 7.44 1.16
CA HIS A 375 4.29 7.63 0.75
C HIS A 375 4.96 8.81 1.49
N GLY A 376 4.23 9.89 1.73
CA GLY A 376 4.72 11.00 2.55
C GLY A 376 5.06 10.53 3.98
N LEU A 377 4.18 9.73 4.59
CA LEU A 377 4.42 9.14 5.91
C LEU A 377 5.64 8.20 5.90
N ASP A 378 5.79 7.40 4.85
CA ASP A 378 6.94 6.51 4.67
C ASP A 378 8.27 7.29 4.64
N LYS A 379 8.31 8.41 3.89
CA LYS A 379 9.49 9.29 3.84
C LYS A 379 9.74 10.02 5.14
N THR A 380 8.70 10.36 5.87
CA THR A 380 8.80 11.03 7.17
C THR A 380 9.45 10.11 8.21
N LEU A 381 9.19 8.80 8.14
CA LEU A 381 9.93 7.80 8.93
C LEU A 381 11.42 7.73 8.56
N ASP A 382 11.77 7.76 7.27
CA ASP A 382 13.18 7.77 6.84
C ASP A 382 13.91 9.01 7.38
N CYS A 383 13.23 10.15 7.32
CA CYS A 383 13.73 11.43 7.80
C CYS A 383 13.98 11.38 9.32
N TRP A 384 13.03 10.86 10.09
CA TRP A 384 13.19 10.68 11.53
C TRP A 384 14.36 9.73 11.86
N CYS A 385 14.48 8.59 11.15
CA CYS A 385 15.60 7.66 11.31
C CYS A 385 16.95 8.33 11.03
N ARG A 386 17.02 9.18 10.00
CA ARG A 386 18.23 9.96 9.69
C ARG A 386 18.55 10.99 10.78
N GLN A 387 17.53 11.64 11.33
CA GLN A 387 17.70 12.63 12.40
C GLN A 387 18.29 11.99 13.65
N ILE A 388 17.70 10.89 14.14
CA ILE A 388 18.19 10.20 15.34
C ILE A 388 19.58 9.58 15.14
N LEU A 389 19.91 9.17 13.91
CA LEU A 389 21.25 8.70 13.56
C LEU A 389 22.29 9.84 13.58
N THR A 390 21.91 11.04 13.13
CA THR A 390 22.82 12.19 13.04
C THR A 390 23.01 12.87 14.38
N TYR A 391 21.94 12.94 15.18
CA TYR A 391 21.90 13.57 16.49
C TYR A 391 21.31 12.58 17.50
N PRO A 392 22.14 11.73 18.13
CA PRO A 392 21.69 10.66 19.02
C PRO A 392 21.28 11.20 20.40
N ASP A 393 20.35 12.15 20.42
CA ASP A 393 19.62 12.56 21.62
C ASP A 393 18.34 11.71 21.71
N PHE A 394 18.44 10.62 22.46
CA PHE A 394 17.35 9.64 22.54
C PHE A 394 16.12 10.16 23.27
N MET A 395 16.26 11.17 24.16
CA MET A 395 15.12 11.78 24.85
C MET A 395 14.32 12.66 23.89
N VAL A 396 14.98 13.47 23.06
CA VAL A 396 14.34 14.16 21.94
C VAL A 396 13.76 13.16 20.93
N GLY A 397 14.40 12.01 20.76
CA GLY A 397 13.89 10.86 20.01
C GLY A 397 12.52 10.37 20.50
N VAL A 398 12.29 10.32 21.81
CA VAL A 398 11.02 9.88 22.41
C VAL A 398 9.90 10.87 22.09
N GLU A 399 10.16 12.16 22.27
CA GLU A 399 9.18 13.22 22.01
C GLU A 399 8.79 13.27 20.53
N SER A 400 9.79 13.27 19.64
CA SER A 400 9.58 13.24 18.19
C SER A 400 8.89 11.97 17.70
N TRP A 401 9.20 10.81 18.29
CA TRP A 401 8.49 9.56 17.99
C TRP A 401 7.03 9.59 18.45
N ASN A 402 6.73 10.16 19.61
CA ASN A 402 5.36 10.32 20.09
C ASN A 402 4.52 11.18 19.12
N ALA A 403 5.11 12.25 18.57
CA ALA A 403 4.50 13.05 17.51
C ALA A 403 4.30 12.25 16.21
N MET A 404 5.30 11.47 15.78
CA MET A 404 5.22 10.58 14.62
C MET A 404 4.10 9.53 14.76
N GLN A 405 3.98 8.90 15.93
CA GLN A 405 2.94 7.93 16.22
C GLN A 405 1.55 8.58 16.18
N ALA A 406 1.40 9.77 16.76
CA ALA A 406 0.16 10.53 16.70
C ALA A 406 -0.22 10.87 15.26
N LEU A 407 0.76 11.28 14.44
CA LEU A 407 0.60 11.57 13.01
C LEU A 407 0.09 10.33 12.25
N LEU A 408 0.78 9.19 12.37
CA LEU A 408 0.41 7.92 11.72
C LEU A 408 -1.02 7.47 12.10
N LYS A 409 -1.36 7.54 13.40
CA LYS A 409 -2.68 7.15 13.90
C LYS A 409 -3.77 8.11 13.43
N CYS A 410 -3.50 9.41 13.42
CA CYS A 410 -4.44 10.42 12.94
C CYS A 410 -4.75 10.22 11.45
N VAL A 411 -3.73 10.14 10.59
CA VAL A 411 -3.92 9.89 9.15
C VAL A 411 -4.63 8.56 8.90
N GLY A 412 -4.22 7.48 9.57
CA GLY A 412 -4.88 6.18 9.47
C GLY A 412 -6.36 6.23 9.84
N ARG A 413 -6.71 6.89 10.96
CA ARG A 413 -8.10 7.05 11.41
C ARG A 413 -8.96 7.80 10.41
N GLU A 414 -8.48 8.94 9.92
CA GLU A 414 -9.25 9.79 9.00
C GLU A 414 -9.42 9.11 7.63
N LEU A 415 -8.39 8.41 7.14
CA LEU A 415 -8.47 7.69 5.87
C LEU A 415 -9.23 6.35 5.97
N ALA A 416 -9.39 5.76 7.16
CA ALA A 416 -9.91 4.40 7.34
C ALA A 416 -11.23 4.13 6.59
N SER A 417 -12.19 5.05 6.62
CA SER A 417 -13.49 4.84 5.95
C SER A 417 -13.35 4.84 4.43
N SER A 418 -12.55 5.76 3.88
CA SER A 418 -12.29 5.81 2.43
C SER A 418 -11.47 4.61 1.95
N PHE A 419 -10.53 4.14 2.77
CA PHE A 419 -9.73 2.95 2.52
C PHE A 419 -10.60 1.69 2.51
N LEU A 420 -11.46 1.51 3.53
CA LEU A 420 -12.38 0.36 3.61
C LEU A 420 -13.37 0.34 2.46
N ALA A 421 -13.92 1.49 2.06
CA ALA A 421 -14.77 1.58 0.89
C ALA A 421 -14.04 1.08 -0.37
N LEU A 422 -12.82 1.57 -0.60
CA LEU A 422 -12.01 1.15 -1.74
C LEU A 422 -11.71 -0.37 -1.72
N GLN A 423 -11.38 -0.94 -0.56
CA GLN A 423 -11.14 -2.39 -0.43
C GLN A 423 -12.40 -3.23 -0.63
N ALA A 424 -13.50 -2.85 0.00
CA ALA A 424 -14.76 -3.60 -0.07
C ALA A 424 -15.28 -3.62 -1.51
N LEU A 425 -15.27 -2.46 -2.17
CA LEU A 425 -15.76 -2.32 -3.54
C LEU A 425 -14.83 -2.98 -4.56
N GLY A 426 -13.51 -2.87 -4.39
CA GLY A 426 -12.55 -3.64 -5.19
C GLY A 426 -12.76 -5.15 -5.04
N SER A 427 -13.00 -5.63 -3.82
CA SER A 427 -13.27 -7.06 -3.55
C SER A 427 -14.58 -7.53 -4.17
N ILE A 428 -15.64 -6.72 -4.10
CA ILE A 428 -16.91 -7.00 -4.78
C ILE A 428 -16.69 -7.07 -6.30
N GLY A 429 -15.91 -6.14 -6.86
CA GLY A 429 -15.52 -6.17 -8.27
C GLY A 429 -14.81 -7.47 -8.67
N LEU A 430 -13.87 -7.96 -7.83
CA LEU A 430 -13.22 -9.24 -8.05
C LEU A 430 -14.21 -10.41 -7.97
N VAL A 431 -15.11 -10.43 -6.99
CA VAL A 431 -16.13 -11.49 -6.88
C VAL A 431 -17.01 -11.52 -8.12
N LEU A 432 -17.41 -10.36 -8.64
CA LEU A 432 -18.18 -10.27 -9.88
C LEU A 432 -17.37 -10.72 -11.10
N PHE A 433 -16.10 -10.34 -11.19
CA PHE A 433 -15.18 -10.86 -12.23
C PHE A 433 -15.12 -12.40 -12.21
N LEU A 434 -14.94 -13.00 -11.03
CA LEU A 434 -14.87 -14.45 -10.89
C LEU A 434 -16.23 -15.11 -11.18
N ALA A 435 -17.33 -14.52 -10.70
CA ALA A 435 -18.68 -15.01 -10.96
C ALA A 435 -18.99 -15.00 -12.45
N ASN A 436 -18.65 -13.92 -13.16
CA ASN A 436 -18.82 -13.83 -14.61
C ASN A 436 -18.01 -14.90 -15.33
N GLY A 437 -16.75 -15.12 -14.92
CA GLY A 437 -15.92 -16.20 -15.45
C GLY A 437 -16.53 -17.59 -15.23
N VAL A 438 -17.13 -17.84 -14.07
CA VAL A 438 -17.82 -19.11 -13.76
C VAL A 438 -19.10 -19.26 -14.58
N VAL A 439 -19.90 -18.22 -14.75
CA VAL A 439 -21.13 -18.29 -15.57
C VAL A 439 -20.78 -18.59 -17.02
N LEU A 440 -19.76 -17.93 -17.57
CA LEU A 440 -19.23 -18.22 -18.91
C LEU A 440 -18.80 -19.68 -19.06
N LEU A 441 -18.13 -20.21 -18.04
CA LEU A 441 -17.65 -21.59 -18.02
C LEU A 441 -18.76 -22.65 -18.13
N PHE A 442 -19.97 -22.34 -17.65
CA PHE A 442 -21.09 -23.26 -17.72
C PHE A 442 -21.92 -23.14 -19.00
N GLN A 443 -21.58 -22.22 -19.90
CA GLN A 443 -22.28 -22.07 -21.17
C GLN A 443 -21.58 -22.88 -22.26
N ASN A 444 -22.23 -23.96 -22.68
CA ASN A 444 -21.66 -24.92 -23.63
C ASN A 444 -21.65 -24.45 -25.10
N GLU A 445 -22.24 -23.29 -25.42
CA GLU A 445 -22.48 -22.86 -26.81
C GLU A 445 -22.21 -21.36 -27.04
N VAL A 446 -21.12 -20.83 -26.46
CA VAL A 446 -20.74 -19.42 -26.68
C VAL A 446 -19.68 -19.35 -27.79
N PRO A 447 -19.92 -18.62 -28.88
CA PRO A 447 -18.88 -18.33 -29.87
C PRO A 447 -17.62 -17.72 -29.25
N ASP A 448 -16.43 -18.12 -29.69
CA ASP A 448 -15.15 -17.68 -29.12
C ASP A 448 -14.99 -16.16 -29.07
N ALA A 449 -15.50 -15.46 -30.09
CA ALA A 449 -15.48 -14.00 -30.15
C ALA A 449 -16.25 -13.37 -28.99
N LEU A 450 -17.39 -13.94 -28.60
CA LEU A 450 -18.21 -13.45 -27.48
C LEU A 450 -17.55 -13.76 -26.14
N LEU A 451 -16.90 -14.91 -26.01
CA LEU A 451 -16.12 -15.23 -24.81
C LEU A 451 -14.98 -14.23 -24.61
N LEU A 452 -14.24 -13.89 -25.68
CA LEU A 452 -13.18 -12.89 -25.61
C LEU A 452 -13.72 -11.52 -25.20
N ILE A 453 -14.85 -11.09 -25.77
CA ILE A 453 -15.50 -9.81 -25.41
C ILE A 453 -15.85 -9.80 -23.93
N GLU A 454 -16.41 -10.89 -23.38
CA GLU A 454 -16.80 -10.96 -21.97
C GLU A 454 -15.59 -11.01 -21.02
N VAL A 455 -14.52 -11.73 -21.39
CA VAL A 455 -13.28 -11.72 -20.61
C VAL A 455 -12.69 -10.30 -20.59
N LEU A 456 -12.63 -9.64 -21.74
CA LEU A 456 -12.15 -8.25 -21.84
C LEU A 456 -13.05 -7.27 -21.08
N SER A 457 -14.38 -7.47 -21.10
CA SER A 457 -15.37 -6.63 -20.40
C SER A 457 -15.18 -6.65 -18.88
N SER A 458 -14.67 -7.75 -18.35
CA SER A 458 -14.48 -7.98 -16.93
C SER A 458 -13.11 -7.51 -16.39
N LEU A 459 -12.09 -7.35 -17.25
CA LEU A 459 -10.76 -6.85 -16.87
C LEU A 459 -10.76 -5.52 -16.08
N PRO A 460 -11.62 -4.53 -16.38
CA PRO A 460 -11.70 -3.30 -15.61
C PRO A 460 -12.07 -3.50 -14.13
N LEU A 461 -12.83 -4.56 -13.80
CA LEU A 461 -13.13 -4.90 -12.40
C LEU A 461 -11.89 -5.42 -11.66
N LEU A 462 -11.14 -6.31 -12.32
CA LEU A 462 -9.85 -6.80 -11.81
C LEU A 462 -8.88 -5.63 -11.60
N PHE A 463 -8.87 -4.67 -12.52
CA PHE A 463 -8.05 -3.48 -12.42
C PHE A 463 -8.36 -2.64 -11.17
N LEU A 464 -9.64 -2.40 -10.85
CA LEU A 464 -10.02 -1.66 -9.65
C LEU A 464 -9.60 -2.38 -8.37
N PHE A 465 -9.71 -3.70 -8.36
CA PHE A 465 -9.20 -4.52 -7.27
C PHE A 465 -7.66 -4.41 -7.13
N LEU A 466 -6.90 -4.39 -8.23
CA LEU A 466 -5.45 -4.19 -8.17
C LEU A 466 -5.07 -2.80 -7.63
N LEU A 467 -5.84 -1.76 -7.99
CA LEU A 467 -5.66 -0.43 -7.40
C LEU A 467 -5.89 -0.46 -5.89
N SER A 468 -6.94 -1.13 -5.41
CA SER A 468 -7.19 -1.23 -3.97
C SER A 468 -6.07 -2.00 -3.26
N LEU A 469 -5.61 -3.13 -3.83
CA LEU A 469 -4.47 -3.87 -3.28
C LEU A 469 -3.20 -3.03 -3.20
N ARG A 470 -2.94 -2.16 -4.19
CA ARG A 470 -1.76 -1.28 -4.18
C ARG A 470 -1.79 -0.31 -2.99
N VAL A 471 -2.93 0.31 -2.69
CA VAL A 471 -3.05 1.18 -1.52
C VAL A 471 -2.82 0.39 -0.22
N SER A 472 -3.38 -0.83 -0.13
CA SER A 472 -3.16 -1.73 1.01
C SER A 472 -1.68 -2.10 1.18
N ALA A 473 -0.98 -2.37 0.08
CA ALA A 473 0.44 -2.70 0.10
C ALA A 473 1.26 -1.54 0.68
N HIS A 474 0.97 -0.29 0.31
CA HIS A 474 1.64 0.89 0.89
C HIS A 474 1.38 1.02 2.40
N GLY A 475 0.13 0.82 2.85
CA GLY A 475 -0.20 0.86 4.27
C GLY A 475 0.49 -0.26 5.08
N ALA A 476 0.57 -1.46 4.50
CA ALA A 476 1.25 -2.60 5.12
C ALA A 476 2.77 -2.40 5.20
N ALA A 477 3.40 -1.91 4.12
CA ALA A 477 4.82 -1.59 4.08
C ALA A 477 5.20 -0.54 5.13
N LEU A 478 4.39 0.51 5.27
CA LEU A 478 4.57 1.54 6.29
C LEU A 478 4.57 0.96 7.71
N THR A 479 3.69 0.00 7.99
CA THR A 479 3.63 -0.71 9.26
C THR A 479 4.88 -1.56 9.53
N GLU A 480 5.37 -2.30 8.54
CA GLU A 480 6.58 -3.12 8.71
C GLU A 480 7.83 -2.24 8.90
N LYS A 481 7.89 -1.08 8.24
CA LYS A 481 8.93 -0.10 8.48
C LYS A 481 8.92 0.38 9.93
N CYS A 482 7.74 0.69 10.49
CA CYS A 482 7.61 1.02 11.92
C CYS A 482 8.11 -0.11 12.83
N ARG A 483 7.94 -1.38 12.45
CA ARG A 483 8.43 -2.55 13.20
C ARG A 483 9.94 -2.72 13.11
N ALA A 484 10.57 -2.26 12.03
CA ALA A 484 12.02 -2.32 11.84
C ALA A 484 12.78 -1.19 12.55
N ILE A 485 12.10 -0.13 13.01
CA ILE A 485 12.74 1.01 13.66
C ILE A 485 13.35 0.68 15.04
N PRO A 486 12.70 -0.06 15.97
CA PRO A 486 13.34 -0.44 17.23
C PRO A 486 14.71 -1.14 17.08
N PRO A 487 14.86 -2.20 16.24
CA PRO A 487 16.17 -2.81 16.04
C PRO A 487 17.17 -1.87 15.36
N PHE A 488 16.73 -0.99 14.45
CA PHE A 488 17.59 0.06 13.87
C PHE A 488 18.14 1.00 14.95
N VAL A 489 17.28 1.55 15.82
CA VAL A 489 17.72 2.45 16.91
C VAL A 489 18.69 1.75 17.85
N ASN A 490 18.46 0.47 18.14
CA ASN A 490 19.36 -0.32 18.99
C ASN A 490 20.76 -0.52 18.39
N GLN A 491 20.92 -0.40 17.06
CA GLN A 491 22.19 -0.52 16.35
C GLN A 491 22.97 0.80 16.29
N ILE A 492 22.39 1.94 16.69
CA ILE A 492 23.08 3.23 16.66
C ILE A 492 24.25 3.20 17.65
N PRO A 493 25.49 3.46 17.19
CA PRO A 493 26.66 3.42 18.05
C PRO A 493 26.62 4.53 19.09
N THR A 494 26.93 4.17 20.34
CA THR A 494 26.97 5.06 21.50
C THR A 494 28.35 4.98 22.17
N SER A 495 28.79 6.05 22.85
CA SER A 495 30.05 6.03 23.60
C SER A 495 30.00 5.08 24.80
N ALA A 496 28.83 4.92 25.41
CA ALA A 496 28.58 3.95 26.48
C ALA A 496 28.29 2.56 25.90
N SER A 497 28.79 1.52 26.58
CA SER A 497 28.52 0.11 26.24
C SER A 497 27.04 -0.27 26.45
N ILE A 498 26.39 0.38 27.43
CA ILE A 498 24.96 0.25 27.72
C ILE A 498 24.41 1.67 27.87
N ASP A 499 23.71 2.13 26.85
CA ASP A 499 23.01 3.41 26.85
C ASP A 499 21.55 3.19 27.30
N GLN A 500 21.20 3.69 28.49
CA GLN A 500 19.87 3.53 29.08
C GLN A 500 18.80 4.30 28.30
N ASP A 501 19.15 5.48 27.78
CA ASP A 501 18.21 6.34 27.05
C ASP A 501 17.90 5.72 25.68
N ARG A 502 18.90 5.13 25.02
CA ARG A 502 18.68 4.32 23.81
C ARG A 502 17.73 3.16 24.08
N GLN A 503 17.97 2.38 25.15
CA GLN A 503 17.11 1.25 25.50
C GLN A 503 15.68 1.70 25.85
N TYR A 504 15.53 2.82 26.54
CA TYR A 504 14.24 3.43 26.82
C TYR A 504 13.51 3.79 25.53
N LEU A 505 14.16 4.48 24.59
CA LEU A 505 13.58 4.81 23.29
C LEU A 505 13.18 3.56 22.51
N VAL A 506 14.04 2.55 22.39
CA VAL A 506 13.75 1.28 21.70
C VAL A 506 12.48 0.63 22.28
N ARG A 507 12.40 0.53 23.61
CA ARG A 507 11.24 -0.03 24.30
C ARG A 507 9.99 0.82 24.10
N PHE A 508 10.12 2.14 24.19
CA PHE A 508 9.02 3.08 23.95
C PHE A 508 8.44 2.92 22.55
N ILE A 509 9.29 2.85 21.52
CA ILE A 509 8.88 2.62 20.13
C ILE A 509 8.14 1.29 19.99
N GLN A 510 8.70 0.21 20.56
CA GLN A 510 8.09 -1.12 20.53
C GLN A 510 6.70 -1.14 21.20
N ASP A 511 6.59 -0.57 22.40
CA ASP A 511 5.36 -0.53 23.19
C ASP A 511 4.30 0.40 22.57
N SER A 512 4.73 1.46 21.86
CA SER A 512 3.84 2.41 21.17
C SER A 512 2.99 1.78 20.06
N SER A 513 3.42 0.63 19.53
CA SER A 513 2.74 -0.12 18.46
C SER A 513 2.43 0.71 17.20
N ALA A 514 3.23 1.74 16.87
CA ALA A 514 3.03 2.60 15.70
C ALA A 514 2.90 1.82 14.37
N GLY A 515 2.13 2.35 13.42
CA GLY A 515 1.85 1.76 12.12
C GLY A 515 0.60 2.36 11.47
N PHE A 516 0.16 1.78 10.36
CA PHE A 516 -1.08 2.17 9.70
C PHE A 516 -2.28 1.42 10.29
N PHE A 517 -3.22 2.16 10.89
CA PHE A 517 -4.43 1.60 11.52
C PHE A 517 -5.67 1.90 10.69
N VAL A 518 -6.47 0.87 10.45
CA VAL A 518 -7.78 0.96 9.79
C VAL A 518 -8.82 0.41 10.77
N ARG A 519 -9.68 1.30 11.30
CA ARG A 519 -10.69 0.94 12.34
C ARG A 519 -10.08 0.14 13.51
N ASP A 520 -9.00 0.68 14.07
CA ASP A 520 -8.26 0.10 15.21
C ASP A 520 -7.52 -1.23 14.90
N VAL A 521 -7.61 -1.72 13.66
CA VAL A 521 -6.84 -2.87 13.18
C VAL A 521 -5.56 -2.39 12.51
N LYS A 522 -4.42 -2.86 12.99
CA LYS A 522 -3.11 -2.57 12.41
C LYS A 522 -2.91 -3.38 11.12
N LEU A 523 -2.73 -2.71 9.99
CA LEU A 523 -2.52 -3.36 8.70
C LEU A 523 -1.05 -3.81 8.60
N THR A 524 -0.81 -5.12 8.69
CA THR A 524 0.55 -5.72 8.60
C THR A 524 0.79 -6.34 7.23
N GLN A 525 2.07 -6.54 6.86
CA GLN A 525 2.41 -7.26 5.63
C GLN A 525 1.92 -8.70 5.66
N GLU A 526 1.92 -9.34 6.83
CA GLU A 526 1.35 -10.69 6.98
C GLU A 526 -0.15 -10.73 6.63
N MET A 527 -0.93 -9.75 7.10
CA MET A 527 -2.36 -9.65 6.77
C MET A 527 -2.57 -9.40 5.27
N PHE A 528 -1.77 -8.51 4.69
CA PHE A 528 -1.80 -8.25 3.25
C PHE A 528 -1.47 -9.51 2.43
N MET A 529 -0.40 -10.23 2.78
CA MET A 529 -0.01 -11.46 2.08
C MET A 529 -1.07 -12.57 2.20
N LYS A 530 -1.75 -12.68 3.36
CA LYS A 530 -2.90 -13.58 3.53
C LYS A 530 -4.04 -13.24 2.57
N GLN A 531 -4.35 -11.95 2.41
CA GLN A 531 -5.35 -11.49 1.43
C GLN A 531 -4.93 -11.83 0.00
N VAL A 532 -3.70 -11.47 -0.40
CA VAL A 532 -3.15 -11.78 -1.74
C VAL A 532 -3.18 -13.28 -2.02
N TYR A 533 -2.82 -14.12 -1.04
CA TYR A 533 -2.87 -15.56 -1.18
C TYR A 533 -4.29 -16.08 -1.41
N ILE A 534 -5.26 -15.65 -0.59
CA ILE A 534 -6.68 -16.05 -0.74
C ILE A 534 -7.18 -15.67 -2.13
N PHE A 535 -6.94 -14.44 -2.58
CA PHE A 535 -7.38 -13.98 -3.89
C PHE A 535 -6.62 -14.65 -5.04
N GLY A 536 -5.32 -14.92 -4.89
CA GLY A 536 -4.53 -15.65 -5.88
C GLY A 536 -5.02 -17.09 -6.06
N VAL A 537 -5.38 -17.78 -4.97
CA VAL A 537 -5.98 -19.12 -5.03
C VAL A 537 -7.33 -19.09 -5.73
N LEU A 538 -8.20 -18.13 -5.39
CA LEU A 538 -9.51 -17.98 -6.04
C LEU A 538 -9.37 -17.70 -7.55
N LEU A 539 -8.49 -16.76 -7.91
CA LEU A 539 -8.20 -16.42 -9.31
C LEU A 539 -7.60 -17.62 -10.07
N SER A 540 -6.64 -18.32 -9.47
CA SER A 540 -6.03 -19.52 -10.06
C SER A 540 -7.04 -20.64 -10.25
N ALA A 541 -7.95 -20.85 -9.30
CA ALA A 541 -9.00 -21.86 -9.42
C ALA A 541 -9.93 -21.53 -10.60
N SER A 542 -10.39 -20.28 -10.70
CA SER A 542 -11.23 -19.84 -11.82
C SER A 542 -10.51 -19.96 -13.16
N LEU A 543 -9.25 -19.53 -13.24
CA LEU A 543 -8.44 -19.62 -14.46
C LEU A 543 -8.07 -21.05 -14.84
N SER A 544 -7.91 -21.98 -13.89
CA SER A 544 -7.58 -23.38 -14.20
C SER A 544 -8.78 -24.16 -14.75
N ILE A 545 -9.99 -23.75 -14.40
CA ILE A 545 -11.22 -24.34 -14.93
C ILE A 545 -11.41 -23.90 -16.38
N LEU A 546 -11.06 -22.64 -16.72
CA LEU A 546 -11.27 -22.04 -18.04
C LEU A 546 -10.71 -22.87 -19.23
N PRO A 547 -9.42 -23.28 -19.28
CA PRO A 547 -8.87 -24.08 -20.37
C PRO A 547 -9.50 -25.47 -20.52
N ARG A 548 -9.92 -26.11 -19.41
CA ARG A 548 -10.48 -27.47 -19.45
C ARG A 548 -11.84 -27.54 -20.13
N PHE A 549 -12.56 -26.42 -20.11
CA PHE A 549 -13.79 -26.26 -20.87
C PHE A 549 -13.49 -25.84 -22.31
N LEU A 550 -12.53 -24.95 -22.52
CA LEU A 550 -12.11 -24.56 -23.87
C LEU A 550 -11.55 -25.72 -24.71
N LEU A 551 -10.91 -26.72 -24.09
CA LEU A 551 -10.43 -27.93 -24.77
C LEU A 551 -11.52 -28.98 -25.03
N ARG A 552 -12.74 -28.80 -24.46
CA ARG A 552 -13.86 -29.74 -24.62
C ARG A 552 -14.93 -29.25 -25.57
N ALA A 553 -15.06 -27.93 -25.72
CA ALA A 553 -15.79 -27.30 -26.82
C ALA A 553 -14.99 -27.51 -28.11
#